data_AF-A0A661V5F3-F1
#
_entry.id   AF-A0A661V5F3-F1
#
_cell.length_a   1.000
_cell.length_b   1.000
_cell.length_c   1.000
_cell.angle_alpha   90.00
_cell.angle_beta   90.00
_cell.angle_gamma   90.00
#
_symmetry.space_group_name_H-M   'P 1'
#
loop_
_entity.id
_entity.type
_entity.pdbx_description
1 polymer ?
#
loop_
_entity_poly.entity_id
_entity_poly.type
_entity_poly.pdbx_seq_one_letter_code
_entity_poly.pdbx_strand_id
1 'polypeptide(L)'
;TWLISRTTYVRFGILHFFGIAFMLGPLFLRFRSINLILGIALMATGFLLRGVSIDFPWLVWLGLRPHGLGMWDYIPLLPWFGLFLIGMFSGKMLYPEGNRRFNIHQFSGPIISALTFPGRHPLVIYLLQWPAIIGVLLILYPANVLPYFPF
;
A
#
# COMPACT_ATOMS: atom_id res chain seq x y z
N THR A 1 11.53 11.43 0.11
CA THR A 1 10.72 12.39 -0.67
C THR A 1 10.86 13.83 -0.16
N TRP A 2 11.06 14.05 1.14
CA TRP A 2 11.26 15.40 1.71
C TRP A 2 12.39 16.22 1.06
N LEU A 3 13.48 15.56 0.61
CA LEU A 3 14.57 16.22 -0.10
C LEU A 3 14.15 16.84 -1.44
N ILE A 4 13.10 16.31 -2.09
CA ILE A 4 12.65 16.76 -3.42
C ILE A 4 11.46 17.73 -3.29
N SER A 5 10.55 17.51 -2.34
CA SER A 5 9.43 18.41 -2.06
C SER A 5 9.20 18.53 -0.57
N ARG A 6 9.35 19.74 -0.02
CA ARG A 6 9.09 20.02 1.41
C ARG A 6 7.60 20.12 1.74
N THR A 7 6.74 20.31 0.74
CA THR A 7 5.29 20.49 0.92
C THR A 7 4.50 19.19 0.76
N THR A 8 4.92 18.32 -0.16
CA THR A 8 4.15 17.13 -0.59
C THR A 8 4.83 15.79 -0.24
N TYR A 9 5.78 15.80 0.69
CA TYR A 9 6.46 14.59 1.13
C TYR A 9 5.51 13.59 1.78
N VAL A 10 5.94 12.33 1.80
CA VAL A 10 5.15 11.21 2.34
C VAL A 10 5.15 11.27 3.87
N ARG A 11 4.03 11.67 4.47
CA ARG A 11 3.82 11.63 5.93
C ARG A 11 3.22 10.30 6.38
N PHE A 12 2.32 9.74 5.58
CA PHE A 12 1.74 8.42 5.79
C PHE A 12 1.47 7.76 4.43
N GLY A 13 2.25 6.72 4.12
CA GLY A 13 2.22 6.02 2.82
C GLY A 13 2.11 4.51 3.01
N ILE A 14 2.26 3.76 1.92
CA ILE A 14 2.04 2.30 1.91
C ILE A 14 2.95 1.54 2.89
N LEU A 15 4.18 2.00 3.11
CA LEU A 15 5.10 1.36 4.06
C LEU A 15 4.64 1.55 5.52
N HIS A 16 4.11 2.73 5.86
CA HIS A 16 3.55 2.99 7.19
C HIS A 16 2.28 2.16 7.40
N PHE A 17 1.43 2.10 6.37
CA PHE A 17 0.25 1.25 6.36
C PHE A 17 0.61 -0.21 6.64
N PHE A 18 1.56 -0.80 5.88
CA PHE A 18 1.96 -2.19 6.09
C PHE A 18 2.62 -2.39 7.46
N GLY A 19 3.42 -1.46 7.95
CA GLY A 19 3.97 -1.50 9.30
C GLY A 19 2.88 -1.64 10.37
N ILE A 20 1.86 -0.78 10.32
CA ILE A 20 0.73 -0.85 11.26
C ILE A 20 -0.13 -2.10 11.02
N ALA A 21 -0.43 -2.44 9.77
CA ALA A 21 -1.25 -3.59 9.43
C ALA A 21 -0.60 -4.90 9.90
N PHE A 22 0.72 -5.04 9.79
CA PHE A 22 1.46 -6.20 10.30
C PHE A 22 1.55 -6.23 11.82
N MET A 23 1.65 -5.07 12.48
CA MET A 23 1.57 -5.00 13.95
C MET A 23 0.18 -5.40 14.46
N LEU A 24 -0.89 -4.96 13.79
CA LEU A 24 -2.27 -5.28 14.16
C LEU A 24 -2.68 -6.70 13.75
N GLY A 25 -2.17 -7.21 12.63
CA GLY A 25 -2.57 -8.49 12.02
C GLY A 25 -2.67 -9.67 13.01
N PRO A 26 -1.66 -9.94 13.86
CA PRO A 26 -1.72 -11.02 14.84
C PRO A 26 -2.96 -10.99 15.74
N LEU A 27 -3.45 -9.81 16.11
CA LEU A 27 -4.65 -9.64 16.94
C LEU A 27 -5.92 -10.17 16.26
N PHE A 28 -5.91 -10.21 14.92
CA PHE A 28 -7.03 -10.64 14.10
C PHE A 28 -6.95 -12.11 13.66
N LEU A 29 -5.86 -12.83 13.93
CA LEU A 29 -5.72 -14.24 13.53
C LEU A 29 -6.77 -15.17 14.17
N ARG A 30 -7.22 -14.83 15.39
CA ARG A 30 -8.23 -15.58 16.14
C ARG A 30 -9.63 -15.50 15.53
N PHE A 31 -9.93 -14.43 14.81
CA PHE A 31 -11.30 -14.03 14.46
C PHE A 31 -11.87 -14.70 13.20
N ARG A 32 -11.06 -15.43 12.41
CA ARG A 32 -11.48 -16.20 11.20
C ARG A 32 -12.54 -15.45 10.37
N SER A 33 -13.80 -15.87 10.45
CA SER A 33 -14.94 -15.34 9.71
C SER A 33 -15.33 -13.92 10.12
N ILE A 34 -15.08 -13.53 11.37
CA ILE A 34 -15.34 -12.17 11.86
C ILE A 34 -14.46 -11.16 11.11
N ASN A 35 -13.27 -11.55 10.63
CA ASN A 35 -12.43 -10.67 9.81
C ASN A 35 -13.10 -10.27 8.49
N LEU A 36 -13.96 -11.12 7.92
CA LEU A 36 -14.70 -10.76 6.72
C LEU A 36 -15.72 -9.66 7.01
N ILE A 37 -16.48 -9.83 8.09
CA ILE A 37 -17.50 -8.86 8.52
C ILE A 37 -16.84 -7.53 8.89
N LEU A 38 -15.79 -7.57 9.72
CA LEU A 38 -15.02 -6.38 10.09
C LEU A 38 -14.35 -5.75 8.87
N GLY A 39 -13.82 -6.55 7.96
CA GLY A 39 -13.18 -6.07 6.73
C GLY A 39 -14.14 -5.27 5.85
N ILE A 40 -15.34 -5.83 5.62
CA ILE A 40 -16.42 -5.16 4.88
C ILE A 40 -16.88 -3.89 5.61
N ALA A 41 -17.08 -3.96 6.93
CA ALA A 41 -17.49 -2.81 7.73
C ALA A 41 -16.47 -1.67 7.65
N LEU A 42 -15.18 -1.95 7.85
CA LEU A 42 -14.10 -0.96 7.77
C LEU A 42 -13.93 -0.40 6.36
N MET A 43 -14.11 -1.22 5.32
CA MET A 43 -14.12 -0.72 3.95
C MET A 43 -15.28 0.23 3.72
N ALA A 44 -16.50 -0.16 4.09
CA ALA A 44 -17.69 0.68 3.96
C ALA A 44 -17.52 2.00 4.71
N THR A 45 -17.12 1.95 5.99
CA THR A 45 -16.82 3.15 6.80
C THR A 45 -15.75 4.01 6.15
N GLY A 46 -14.64 3.43 5.69
CA GLY A 46 -13.57 4.18 5.04
C GLY A 46 -14.01 4.88 3.75
N PHE A 47 -14.85 4.24 2.94
CA PHE A 47 -15.40 4.85 1.73
C PHE A 47 -16.42 5.95 2.05
N LEU A 48 -17.26 5.78 3.06
CA LEU A 48 -18.17 6.83 3.53
C LEU A 48 -17.41 8.05 4.07
N LEU A 49 -16.27 7.83 4.74
CA LEU A 49 -15.45 8.90 5.30
C LEU A 49 -14.54 9.60 4.28
N ARG A 50 -14.37 9.08 3.04
CA ARG A 50 -13.49 9.71 2.04
C ARG A 50 -13.90 11.14 1.66
N GLY A 51 -15.17 11.49 1.82
CA GLY A 51 -15.68 12.84 1.56
C GLY A 51 -15.62 13.78 2.77
N VAL A 52 -15.25 13.26 3.94
CA VAL A 52 -15.20 14.03 5.19
C VAL A 52 -13.77 14.52 5.40
N SER A 53 -13.59 15.83 5.26
CA SER A 53 -12.37 16.52 5.68
C SER A 53 -12.50 16.91 7.14
N ILE A 54 -11.40 16.76 7.87
CA ILE A 54 -11.31 17.18 9.26
C ILE A 54 -10.00 17.95 9.42
N ASP A 55 -10.06 19.12 10.03
CA ASP A 55 -8.90 19.99 10.29
C ASP A 55 -8.05 19.50 11.48
N PHE A 56 -8.00 18.18 11.70
CA PHE A 56 -7.15 17.52 12.69
C PHE A 56 -6.08 16.70 11.95
N PRO A 57 -4.85 17.23 11.77
CA PRO A 57 -3.80 16.60 10.97
C PRO A 57 -3.34 15.23 11.51
N TRP A 58 -3.63 14.94 12.77
CA TRP A 58 -3.21 13.70 13.43
C TRP A 58 -4.06 12.51 13.03
N LEU A 59 -5.23 12.71 12.40
CA LEU A 59 -6.11 11.63 11.92
C LEU A 59 -5.84 11.21 10.47
N VAL A 60 -4.81 11.79 9.84
CA VAL A 60 -4.42 11.47 8.46
C VAL A 60 -4.14 9.99 8.28
N TRP A 61 -3.51 9.34 9.25
CA TRP A 61 -3.23 7.89 9.17
C TRP A 61 -4.51 7.04 9.16
N LEU A 62 -5.63 7.53 9.71
CA LEU A 62 -6.89 6.80 9.75
C LEU A 62 -7.67 6.90 8.43
N GLY A 63 -7.45 7.96 7.64
CA GLY A 63 -8.21 8.24 6.42
C GLY A 63 -8.79 9.65 6.35
N LEU A 64 -8.78 10.37 7.48
CA LEU A 64 -9.37 11.70 7.62
C LEU A 64 -8.31 12.74 7.32
N ARG A 65 -8.38 13.28 6.10
CA ARG A 65 -7.34 14.16 5.55
C ARG A 65 -7.83 15.61 5.56
N PRO A 66 -7.05 16.55 6.15
CA PRO A 66 -7.32 17.98 6.02
C PRO A 66 -7.29 18.44 4.56
N HIS A 67 -8.06 19.48 4.24
CA HIS A 67 -8.03 20.09 2.91
C HIS A 67 -6.63 20.61 2.55
N GLY A 68 -6.22 20.40 1.30
CA GLY A 68 -4.94 20.90 0.78
C GLY A 68 -3.69 20.11 1.17
N LEU A 69 -3.77 19.12 2.07
CA LEU A 69 -2.60 18.35 2.49
C LEU A 69 -2.20 17.33 1.42
N GLY A 70 -1.36 17.70 0.45
CA GLY A 70 -0.81 16.80 -0.59
C GLY A 70 0.20 15.77 -0.07
N MET A 71 0.12 14.52 -0.53
CA MET A 71 1.18 13.51 -0.35
C MET A 71 1.34 12.68 -1.63
N TRP A 72 2.58 12.38 -2.01
CA TRP A 72 2.87 11.57 -3.20
C TRP A 72 2.43 10.11 -3.08
N ASP A 73 2.41 9.59 -1.85
CA ASP A 73 1.90 8.28 -1.52
C ASP A 73 1.03 8.43 -0.27
N TYR A 74 -0.26 8.16 -0.41
CA TYR A 74 -1.23 8.23 0.67
C TYR A 74 -2.13 6.99 0.66
N ILE A 75 -1.83 6.08 1.57
CA ILE A 75 -2.60 4.86 1.80
C ILE A 75 -3.00 4.85 3.27
N PRO A 76 -4.15 5.45 3.63
CA PRO A 76 -4.61 5.47 5.01
C PRO A 76 -4.99 4.09 5.53
N LEU A 77 -5.24 3.97 6.84
CA LEU A 77 -5.71 2.72 7.42
C LEU A 77 -7.12 2.36 6.91
N LEU A 78 -8.06 3.30 6.84
CA LEU A 78 -9.37 3.07 6.24
C LEU A 78 -9.40 3.62 4.82
N PRO A 79 -9.90 2.87 3.82
CA PRO A 79 -10.56 1.55 3.91
C PRO A 79 -9.60 0.35 3.84
N TRP A 80 -8.32 0.58 3.63
CA TRP A 80 -7.37 -0.45 3.17
C TRP A 80 -7.09 -1.58 4.18
N PHE A 81 -7.18 -1.30 5.47
CA PHE A 81 -7.11 -2.32 6.51
C PHE A 81 -8.30 -3.26 6.46
N GLY A 82 -9.46 -2.78 6.01
CA GLY A 82 -10.60 -3.66 5.76
C GLY A 82 -10.30 -4.68 4.66
N LEU A 83 -9.68 -4.24 3.55
CA LEU A 83 -9.21 -5.15 2.49
C LEU A 83 -8.14 -6.12 3.01
N PHE A 84 -7.24 -5.66 3.88
CA PHE A 84 -6.26 -6.51 4.55
C PHE A 84 -6.91 -7.63 5.38
N LEU A 85 -7.96 -7.32 6.16
CA LEU A 85 -8.71 -8.32 6.93
C LEU A 85 -9.44 -9.33 6.04
N ILE A 86 -10.01 -8.89 4.91
CA ILE A 86 -10.60 -9.78 3.91
C ILE A 86 -9.52 -10.72 3.36
N GLY A 87 -8.33 -10.19 3.03
CA GLY A 87 -7.19 -10.99 2.61
C GLY A 87 -6.77 -12.03 3.65
N MET A 88 -6.75 -11.67 4.94
CA MET A 88 -6.48 -12.62 6.03
C MET A 88 -7.55 -13.72 6.12
N PHE A 89 -8.83 -13.37 5.96
CA PHE A 89 -9.92 -14.35 5.91
C PHE A 89 -9.74 -15.31 4.72
N SER A 90 -9.52 -14.77 3.51
CA SER A 90 -9.29 -15.55 2.31
C SER A 90 -8.06 -16.45 2.45
N GLY A 91 -6.97 -15.95 3.02
CA GLY A 91 -5.77 -16.74 3.31
C GLY A 91 -6.09 -17.93 4.21
N LYS A 92 -6.82 -17.74 5.31
CA LYS A 92 -7.18 -18.83 6.22
C LYS A 92 -8.18 -19.83 5.60
N MET A 93 -9.03 -19.37 4.68
CA MET A 93 -9.99 -20.22 3.97
C MET A 93 -9.32 -21.06 2.88
N LEU A 94 -8.42 -20.45 2.11
CA LEU A 94 -7.77 -21.05 0.94
C LEU A 94 -6.50 -21.84 1.30
N TYR A 95 -5.84 -21.48 2.40
CA TYR A 95 -4.57 -22.03 2.88
C TYR A 95 -4.63 -22.42 4.38
N PRO A 96 -5.50 -23.36 4.80
CA PRO A 96 -5.49 -23.88 6.17
C PRO A 96 -4.11 -24.45 6.54
N GLU A 97 -3.61 -24.12 7.73
CA GLU A 97 -2.27 -24.54 8.18
C GLU A 97 -1.14 -24.19 7.19
N GLY A 98 -1.34 -23.18 6.33
CA GLY A 98 -0.40 -22.80 5.27
C GLY A 98 -0.46 -23.69 4.02
N ASN A 99 -1.28 -24.74 4.01
CA ASN A 99 -1.41 -25.67 2.89
C ASN A 99 -2.56 -25.29 1.97
N ARG A 100 -2.28 -25.18 0.68
CA ARG A 100 -3.28 -24.82 -0.34
C ARG A 100 -4.36 -25.91 -0.46
N ARG A 101 -5.64 -25.51 -0.48
CA ARG A 101 -6.78 -26.44 -0.68
C ARG A 101 -7.04 -26.86 -2.13
N PHE A 102 -6.45 -26.17 -3.09
CA PHE A 102 -6.73 -26.32 -4.51
C PHE A 102 -5.45 -26.65 -5.27
N ASN A 103 -5.58 -27.45 -6.32
CA ASN A 103 -4.46 -27.80 -7.17
C ASN A 103 -4.25 -26.70 -8.22
N ILE A 104 -3.04 -26.17 -8.31
CA ILE A 104 -2.65 -25.23 -9.38
C ILE A 104 -1.47 -25.87 -10.09
N HIS A 105 -1.50 -25.87 -11.41
CA HIS A 105 -0.38 -26.33 -12.21
C HIS A 105 0.87 -25.50 -11.88
N GLN A 106 1.97 -26.17 -11.54
CA GLN A 106 3.23 -25.51 -11.26
C GLN A 106 3.91 -25.19 -12.59
N PHE A 107 3.80 -23.93 -13.00
CA PHE A 107 4.52 -23.43 -14.16
C PHE A 107 6.00 -23.24 -13.79
N SER A 108 6.90 -23.89 -14.53
CA SER A 108 8.35 -23.74 -14.40
C SER A 108 8.97 -23.30 -15.72
N GLY A 109 9.98 -22.43 -15.67
CA GLY A 109 10.72 -21.99 -16.86
C GLY A 109 11.32 -20.60 -16.67
N PRO A 110 12.24 -20.19 -17.57
CA PRO A 110 12.94 -18.91 -17.47
C PRO A 110 11.98 -17.72 -17.58
N ILE A 111 10.96 -17.80 -18.43
CA ILE A 111 9.94 -16.74 -18.60
C ILE A 111 9.13 -16.58 -17.31
N ILE A 112 8.68 -17.67 -16.70
CA ILE A 112 7.91 -17.63 -15.45
C ILE A 112 8.79 -17.15 -14.29
N SER A 113 10.06 -17.54 -14.27
CA SER A 113 11.04 -17.04 -13.29
C SER A 113 11.20 -15.52 -13.42
N ALA A 114 11.34 -15.01 -14.64
CA ALA A 114 11.41 -13.58 -14.90
C ALA A 114 10.11 -12.84 -14.50
N LEU A 115 8.94 -13.40 -14.81
CA LEU A 115 7.65 -12.82 -14.44
C LEU A 115 7.39 -12.83 -12.92
N THR A 116 7.96 -13.79 -12.19
CA THR A 116 7.83 -13.86 -10.72
C THR A 116 8.89 -13.05 -9.98
N PHE A 117 9.98 -12.67 -10.64
CA PHE A 117 11.07 -11.90 -10.05
C PHE A 117 10.60 -10.61 -9.36
N PRO A 118 9.73 -9.78 -9.96
CA PRO A 118 9.25 -8.56 -9.31
C PRO A 118 8.52 -8.82 -7.99
N GLY A 119 7.77 -9.92 -7.91
CA GLY A 119 7.04 -10.31 -6.71
C GLY A 119 7.94 -10.79 -5.57
N ARG A 120 9.20 -11.15 -5.85
CA ARG A 120 10.17 -11.63 -4.83
C ARG A 120 10.86 -10.48 -4.11
N HIS A 121 11.01 -9.33 -4.76
CA HIS A 121 11.67 -8.15 -4.20
C HIS A 121 10.78 -6.88 -4.28
N PRO A 122 9.53 -6.94 -3.81
CA PRO A 122 8.56 -5.86 -4.00
C PRO A 122 8.99 -4.57 -3.30
N LEU A 123 9.65 -4.66 -2.13
CA LEU A 123 10.14 -3.50 -1.40
C LEU A 123 11.26 -2.78 -2.18
N VAL A 124 12.20 -3.54 -2.74
CA VAL A 124 13.31 -2.97 -3.53
C VAL A 124 12.76 -2.25 -4.75
N ILE A 125 11.84 -2.91 -5.47
CA ILE A 125 11.20 -2.33 -6.66
C ILE A 125 10.40 -1.08 -6.30
N TYR A 126 9.61 -1.12 -5.22
CA TYR A 126 8.84 0.03 -4.76
C TYR A 126 9.73 1.23 -4.41
N LEU A 127 10.91 1.00 -3.81
CA LEU A 127 11.85 2.08 -3.47
C LEU A 127 12.61 2.59 -4.71
N LEU A 128 12.97 1.70 -5.64
CA LEU A 128 13.74 2.05 -6.83
C LEU A 128 12.91 2.68 -7.95
N GLN A 129 11.60 2.42 -8.01
CA GLN A 129 10.76 2.89 -9.11
C GLN A 129 10.82 4.41 -9.30
N TRP A 130 10.71 5.21 -8.23
CA TRP A 130 10.70 6.67 -8.32
C TRP A 130 12.06 7.22 -8.77
N PRO A 131 13.19 6.84 -8.14
CA PRO A 131 14.52 7.19 -8.64
C PRO A 131 14.77 6.76 -10.08
N ALA A 132 14.35 5.54 -10.46
CA ALA A 132 14.54 5.02 -11.81
C ALA A 132 13.76 5.82 -12.85
N ILE A 133 12.46 6.07 -12.61
CA ILE A 133 11.62 6.88 -13.51
C ILE A 133 12.18 8.29 -13.63
N ILE A 134 12.54 8.92 -12.52
CA ILE A 134 13.15 10.26 -12.52
C ILE A 134 14.47 10.26 -13.30
N GLY A 135 15.33 9.27 -13.10
CA GLY A 135 16.61 9.14 -13.80
C GLY A 135 16.43 8.99 -15.31
N VAL A 136 15.50 8.14 -15.76
CA VAL A 136 15.16 7.98 -17.18
C VAL A 136 14.64 9.29 -17.76
N LEU A 137 13.73 9.98 -17.06
CA LEU A 137 13.19 11.26 -17.53
C LEU A 137 14.25 12.35 -17.61
N LEU A 138 15.20 12.39 -16.67
CA LEU A 138 16.33 13.33 -16.70
C LEU A 138 17.26 13.07 -17.89
N ILE A 139 17.50 11.80 -18.25
CA ILE A 139 18.32 11.43 -19.42
C ILE A 139 17.62 11.81 -20.73
N LEU A 140 16.31 11.53 -20.84
CA LEU A 140 15.58 11.74 -22.09
C LEU A 140 15.10 13.18 -22.29
N TYR A 141 14.74 13.88 -21.20
CA TYR A 141 14.12 15.21 -21.24
C TYR A 141 14.70 16.16 -20.19
N PRO A 142 16.03 16.38 -20.16
CA PRO A 142 16.68 17.16 -19.11
C PRO A 142 16.07 18.57 -18.96
N ALA A 143 15.89 19.28 -20.07
CA ALA A 143 15.37 20.65 -20.07
C ALA A 143 13.95 20.79 -19.47
N ASN A 144 13.13 19.73 -19.54
CA ASN A 144 11.76 19.73 -19.03
C ASN A 144 11.68 19.32 -17.57
N VAL A 145 12.71 18.65 -17.04
CA VAL A 145 12.69 18.03 -15.71
C VAL A 145 13.52 18.82 -14.70
N LEU A 146 14.68 19.33 -15.11
CA LEU A 146 15.57 20.16 -14.29
C LEU A 146 14.87 21.34 -13.58
N PRO A 147 13.94 22.09 -14.22
CA PRO A 147 13.26 23.22 -13.56
C PRO A 147 12.42 22.86 -12.34
N TYR A 148 12.06 21.58 -12.16
CA TYR A 148 11.22 21.10 -11.05
C TYR A 148 12.04 20.59 -9.86
N PHE A 149 13.35 20.45 -10.01
CA PHE A 149 14.22 20.06 -8.91
C PHE A 149 14.73 21.31 -8.17
N PRO A 150 14.64 21.32 -6.83
CA PRO A 150 15.21 22.40 -6.03
C PRO A 150 16.73 22.23 -5.99
N PHE A 151 17.42 22.74 -7.01
CA PHE A 151 18.86 23.02 -6.95
C PHE A 151 19.07 24.47 -6.55
#